data_AF-A0A800CJZ4-F1
#
_entry.id   AF-A0A800CJZ4-F1
#
_cell.length_a   1.000
_cell.length_b   1.000
_cell.length_c   1.000
_cell.angle_alpha   90.00
_cell.angle_beta   90.00
_cell.angle_gamma   90.00
#
_symmetry.space_group_name_H-M   'P 1'
#
loop_
_entity.id
_entity.type
_entity.pdbx_description
1 polymer ?
#
loop_
_entity_poly.entity_id
_entity_poly.type
_entity_poly.pdbx_seq_one_letter_code
_entity_poly.pdbx_strand_id
1 'polypeptide(L)'
;MNNYPDYVHRLLDQARSLMAEDDITGPDAAALCFDVLALFPDCQEAADLVLEALSDPWLIRENRLALSRVIDEWDDRAWQQRRRLARSF
;
A
#
# COMPACT_ATOMS: atom_id res chain seq x y z
N MET A 1 -29.84 -7.16 0.21
CA MET A 1 -28.85 -6.53 -0.69
C MET A 1 -29.32 -5.12 -0.95
N ASN A 2 -28.47 -4.12 -0.67
CA ASN A 2 -28.75 -2.75 -1.11
C ASN A 2 -28.80 -2.75 -2.64
N ASN A 3 -29.85 -2.15 -3.20
CA ASN A 3 -30.07 -2.12 -4.64
C ASN A 3 -29.36 -0.88 -5.20
N TYR A 4 -28.05 -0.97 -5.38
CA TYR A 4 -27.28 0.08 -6.01
C TYR A 4 -27.51 0.10 -7.52
N PRO A 5 -27.33 1.24 -8.19
CA PRO A 5 -27.41 1.30 -9.64
C PRO A 5 -26.38 0.37 -10.32
N ASP A 6 -26.71 -0.16 -11.50
CA ASP A 6 -25.85 -1.10 -12.25
C ASP A 6 -24.43 -0.58 -12.53
N TYR A 7 -24.24 0.74 -12.60
CA TYR A 7 -22.91 1.31 -12.79
C TYR A 7 -22.02 1.13 -11.55
N VAL A 8 -22.59 1.09 -10.35
CA VAL A 8 -21.84 0.84 -9.10
C VAL A 8 -21.28 -0.57 -9.12
N HIS A 9 -22.10 -1.56 -9.47
CA HIS A 9 -21.64 -2.93 -9.61
C HIS A 9 -20.52 -3.06 -10.64
N ARG A 10 -20.62 -2.39 -11.79
CA ARG A 10 -19.55 -2.35 -12.79
C ARG A 10 -18.25 -1.74 -12.28
N LEU A 11 -18.32 -0.65 -11.50
CA LEU A 11 -17.13 -0.02 -10.91
C LEU A 11 -16.46 -0.93 -9.88
N LEU A 12 -17.25 -1.62 -9.05
CA LEU A 12 -16.72 -2.56 -8.06
C LEU A 12 -16.08 -3.79 -8.73
N ASP A 13 -16.69 -4.33 -9.78
CA ASP A 13 -16.11 -5.43 -10.57
C ASP A 13 -14.81 -5.01 -11.28
N GLN A 14 -14.74 -3.76 -11.75
CA GLN A 14 -13.53 -3.20 -12.33
C GLN A 14 -12.42 -3.04 -11.28
N ALA A 15 -12.75 -2.55 -10.07
CA ALA A 15 -11.80 -2.44 -8.97
C ALA A 15 -11.22 -3.82 -8.59
N ARG A 16 -12.06 -4.85 -8.51
CA ARG A 16 -11.61 -6.24 -8.26
C ARG A 16 -10.69 -6.76 -9.36
N SER A 17 -11.00 -6.44 -10.61
CA SER A 17 -10.20 -6.87 -11.76
C SER A 17 -8.81 -6.22 -11.74
N LEU A 18 -8.74 -4.92 -11.41
CA LEU A 18 -7.46 -4.22 -11.25
C LEU A 18 -6.59 -4.88 -10.17
N MET A 19 -7.17 -5.14 -9.00
CA MET A 19 -6.45 -5.80 -7.89
C MET A 19 -5.99 -7.22 -8.23
N ALA A 20 -6.67 -7.91 -9.15
CA ALA A 20 -6.29 -9.26 -9.59
C ALA A 20 -5.17 -9.26 -10.64
N GLU A 21 -4.95 -8.14 -11.36
CA GLU A 21 -3.93 -8.05 -12.41
C GLU A 21 -2.51 -7.85 -11.85
N ASP A 22 -2.33 -7.01 -10.82
CA ASP A 22 -1.02 -6.77 -10.20
C ASP A 22 -1.12 -6.03 -8.86
N ASP A 23 -0.11 -6.15 -7.98
CA ASP A 23 -0.08 -5.47 -6.67
C ASP A 23 0.05 -3.94 -6.78
N ILE A 24 0.47 -3.43 -7.95
CA ILE A 24 0.75 -1.99 -8.18
C ILE A 24 -0.54 -1.19 -8.48
N THR A 25 -1.62 -1.85 -8.88
CA THR A 25 -2.89 -1.21 -9.28
C THR A 25 -3.84 -0.97 -8.10
N GLY A 26 -3.46 -1.34 -6.88
CA GLY A 26 -4.22 -1.10 -5.65
C GLY A 26 -4.71 0.35 -5.49
N PRO A 27 -3.88 1.39 -5.72
CA PRO A 27 -4.33 2.78 -5.68
C PRO A 27 -5.42 3.12 -6.69
N ASP A 28 -5.37 2.55 -7.91
CA ASP A 28 -6.37 2.79 -8.95
C ASP A 28 -7.69 2.07 -8.62
N ALA A 29 -7.62 0.87 -8.05
CA ALA A 29 -8.79 0.16 -7.54
C ALA A 29 -9.45 0.91 -6.37
N ALA A 30 -8.65 1.46 -5.44
CA ALA A 30 -9.14 2.28 -4.34
C ALA A 30 -9.82 3.56 -4.84
N ALA A 31 -9.30 4.20 -5.89
CA ALA A 31 -9.90 5.40 -6.48
C ALA A 31 -11.33 5.13 -6.99
N LEU A 32 -11.54 4.01 -7.71
CA LEU A 32 -12.87 3.61 -8.17
C LEU A 32 -13.84 3.37 -7.00
N CYS A 33 -13.36 2.79 -5.91
CA CYS A 33 -14.18 2.56 -4.72
C CYS A 33 -14.51 3.87 -3.97
N PHE A 34 -13.59 4.85 -3.95
CA PHE A 34 -13.86 6.18 -3.40
C PHE A 34 -14.92 6.94 -4.20
N ASP A 35 -14.92 6.82 -5.53
CA ASP A 35 -15.97 7.42 -6.37
C ASP A 35 -17.37 6.85 -6.03
N VAL A 36 -17.44 5.55 -5.72
CA VAL A 36 -18.67 4.92 -5.23
C VAL A 36 -19.05 5.45 -3.84
N LEU A 37 -18.12 5.49 -2.89
CA LEU A 37 -18.36 5.95 -1.52
C LEU A 37 -18.75 7.44 -1.44
N ALA A 38 -18.27 8.26 -2.38
CA ALA A 38 -18.65 9.67 -2.48
C ALA A 38 -20.16 9.85 -2.75
N LEU A 39 -20.78 8.90 -3.47
CA LEU A 39 -22.21 8.90 -3.80
C LEU A 39 -23.03 8.01 -2.87
N PHE A 40 -22.44 6.91 -2.39
CA PHE A 40 -23.06 5.89 -1.54
C PHE A 40 -22.14 5.57 -0.36
N PRO A 41 -22.11 6.43 0.67
CA PRO A 41 -21.20 6.27 1.81
C PRO A 41 -21.46 4.98 2.61
N ASP A 42 -22.68 4.43 2.53
CA ASP A 42 -23.07 3.19 3.20
C ASP A 42 -22.75 1.92 2.37
N CYS A 43 -22.01 2.06 1.26
CA CYS A 43 -21.60 0.93 0.43
C CYS A 43 -20.45 0.16 1.09
N GLN A 44 -20.80 -0.78 1.97
CA GLN A 44 -19.83 -1.60 2.70
C GLN A 44 -18.85 -2.33 1.77
N GLU A 45 -19.34 -2.82 0.64
CA GLU A 45 -18.52 -3.52 -0.35
C GLU A 45 -17.40 -2.63 -0.90
N ALA A 46 -17.68 -1.35 -1.18
CA ALA A 46 -16.67 -0.40 -1.62
C ALA A 46 -15.66 -0.10 -0.50
N ALA A 47 -16.12 0.03 0.75
CA ALA A 47 -15.24 0.26 1.89
C ALA A 47 -14.30 -0.92 2.14
N ASP A 48 -14.80 -2.15 2.04
CA ASP A 48 -14.01 -3.37 2.20
C ASP A 48 -12.94 -3.47 1.09
N LEU A 49 -13.31 -3.16 -0.16
CA LEU A 49 -12.36 -3.16 -1.29
C LEU A 49 -11.29 -2.07 -1.16
N VAL A 50 -11.60 -0.87 -0.66
CA VAL A 50 -10.55 0.14 -0.35
C VAL A 50 -9.57 -0.42 0.68
N LEU A 51 -10.10 -1.07 1.72
CA LEU A 51 -9.28 -1.61 2.78
C LEU A 51 -8.37 -2.72 2.24
N GLU A 52 -8.88 -3.61 1.39
CA GLU A 52 -8.11 -4.65 0.73
C GLU A 52 -7.06 -4.07 -0.23
N ALA A 53 -7.45 -3.10 -1.07
CA ALA A 53 -6.57 -2.48 -2.07
C ALA A 53 -5.40 -1.69 -1.46
N LEU A 54 -5.58 -1.14 -0.25
CA LEU A 54 -4.54 -0.37 0.46
C LEU A 54 -3.84 -1.20 1.55
N SER A 55 -4.40 -2.33 1.95
CA SER A 55 -3.78 -3.25 2.90
C SER A 55 -2.82 -4.17 2.17
N ASP A 56 -1.71 -3.62 1.67
CA ASP A 56 -0.63 -4.46 1.15
C ASP A 56 0.29 -4.91 2.32
N PRO A 57 0.29 -6.21 2.69
CA PRO A 57 1.19 -6.76 3.69
C PRO A 57 2.66 -6.69 3.24
N TRP A 58 2.91 -6.60 1.93
CA TRP A 58 4.22 -6.52 1.31
C TRP A 58 4.77 -5.09 1.36
N LEU A 59 3.96 -4.04 1.18
CA LEU A 59 4.42 -2.65 1.37
C LEU A 59 4.94 -2.40 2.79
N ILE A 60 4.28 -2.96 3.82
CA ILE A 60 4.79 -2.93 5.20
C ILE A 60 6.11 -3.70 5.29
N ARG A 61 6.21 -4.86 4.64
CA ARG A 61 7.43 -5.69 4.63
C ARG A 61 8.59 -5.01 3.89
N GLU A 62 8.33 -4.38 2.76
CA GLU A 62 9.29 -3.66 1.93
C GLU A 62 9.77 -2.39 2.62
N ASN A 63 8.85 -1.62 3.21
CA ASN A 63 9.20 -0.47 4.04
C ASN A 63 10.04 -0.90 5.26
N ARG A 64 9.69 -2.02 5.90
CA ARG A 64 10.50 -2.60 6.99
C ARG A 64 11.90 -3.01 6.51
N LEU A 65 12.00 -3.68 5.36
CA LEU A 65 13.28 -4.08 4.77
C LEU A 65 14.14 -2.88 4.37
N ALA A 66 13.53 -1.84 3.77
CA ALA A 66 14.21 -0.61 3.41
C ALA A 66 14.74 0.13 4.65
N LEU A 67 13.92 0.24 5.71
CA LEU A 67 14.34 0.83 6.98
C LEU A 67 15.46 0.02 7.64
N SER A 68 15.38 -1.31 7.65
CA SER A 68 16.46 -2.16 8.16
C SER A 68 17.78 -1.92 7.42
N ARG A 69 17.77 -1.82 6.09
CA ARG A 69 18.99 -1.51 5.32
C ARG A 69 19.59 -0.15 5.67
N VAL A 70 18.74 0.87 5.89
CA VAL A 70 19.20 2.21 6.30
C VAL A 70 19.80 2.18 7.71
N ILE A 71 19.21 1.42 8.63
CA ILE A 71 19.72 1.23 9.99
C ILE A 71 21.07 0.49 9.96
N ASP A 72 21.16 -0.61 9.21
CA ASP A 72 22.41 -1.36 9.04
C ASP A 72 23.52 -0.46 8.47
N GLU A 73 23.20 0.38 7.49
CA GLU A 73 24.15 1.34 6.92
C GLU A 73 24.58 2.42 7.93
N TRP A 74 23.67 2.89 8.79
CA TRP A 74 23.99 3.85 9.85
C TRP A 74 24.87 3.25 10.95
N ASP A 75 24.58 2.01 11.36
CA ASP A 75 25.40 1.29 12.32
C ASP A 75 26.80 1.00 11.76
N ASP A 76 26.89 0.73 10.45
CA ASP A 76 28.17 0.52 9.79
C ASP A 76 29.07 1.76 9.78
N ARG A 77 28.48 2.95 9.68
CA ARG A 77 29.23 4.21 9.60
C ARG A 77 29.97 4.54 10.89
N ALA A 78 29.41 4.24 12.06
CA ALA A 78 30.04 4.59 13.34
C ALA A 78 31.32 3.76 13.61
N TRP A 79 31.34 2.47 13.29
CA TRP A 79 32.56 1.66 13.44
C TRP A 79 33.60 1.99 12.36
N GLN A 80 33.19 2.33 11.14
CA GLN A 80 34.11 2.79 10.10
C GLN A 80 34.76 4.13 10.46
N GLN A 81 34.02 5.05 11.09
CA GLN A 81 34.54 6.32 11.57
C GLN A 81 35.52 6.12 12.74
N ARG A 82 35.17 5.26 13.72
CA ARG A 82 36.09 4.87 14.82
C ARG A 82 37.35 4.17 14.32
N ARG A 83 37.24 3.30 13.31
CA ARG A 83 38.38 2.57 12.71
C ARG A 83 39.27 3.47 11.85
N ARG A 84 38.72 4.49 11.18
CA ARG A 84 39.51 5.54 10.52
C ARG A 84 40.30 6.35 11.55
N LEU A 85 39.66 6.77 12.64
CA LEU A 85 40.33 7.50 13.73
C LEU A 85 41.39 6.65 14.45
N ALA A 86 41.15 5.35 14.63
CA ALA A 86 42.12 4.45 15.23
C ALA A 86 43.32 4.11 14.32
N ARG A 87 43.21 4.34 13.00
CA ARG A 87 44.30 4.18 12.02
C ARG A 87 45.02 5.50 11.69
N SER A 88 44.54 6.64 12.21
CA SER A 88 45.18 7.95 12.04
C SER A 88 46.14 8.33 13.16
N PHE A 89 46.45 7.40 14.08
CA PHE A 89 47.46 7.53 15.12
C PHE A 89 48.49 6.40 15.00
#